data_AF-A0A521UPJ8-F1
#
_entry.id   AF-A0A521UPJ8-F1
#
_cell.length_a   1.000
_cell.length_b   1.000
_cell.length_c   1.000
_cell.angle_alpha   90.00
_cell.angle_beta   90.00
_cell.angle_gamma   90.00
#
_symmetry.space_group_name_H-M   'P 1'
#
loop_
_entity.id
_entity.type
_entity.pdbx_description
1 polymer ?
#
loop_
_entity_poly.entity_id
_entity_poly.type
_entity_poly.pdbx_seq_one_letter_code
_entity_poly.pdbx_strand_id
1 'polypeptide(L)'
;MKNEAIMEAATKATKKNQTQTPEFPPEVIAIAEMSRTTILFPKKYLPAQRRAITEFVKEIHTATPHLPIRQVVVNILSELPDFLPPENILDVTRLIIEQWQKLQEVATTA
;
A
#
# COMPACT_ATOMS: atom_id res chain seq x y z
N MET A 1 26.00 17.55 52.15
CA MET A 1 26.74 16.37 51.62
C MET A 1 25.77 15.30 51.08
N LYS A 2 24.88 15.63 50.14
CA LYS A 2 23.95 14.65 49.53
C LYS A 2 23.78 14.78 48.01
N ASN A 3 24.44 15.74 47.37
CA ASN A 3 24.20 16.07 45.95
C ASN A 3 25.33 15.64 45.00
N GLU A 4 26.45 15.12 45.50
CA GLU A 4 27.55 14.63 44.63
C GLU A 4 27.42 13.14 44.30
N ALA A 5 26.74 12.35 45.15
CA ALA A 5 26.59 10.90 44.95
C ALA A 5 25.61 10.52 43.82
N ILE A 6 24.73 11.44 43.40
CA ILE A 6 23.69 11.16 42.41
C ILE A 6 24.21 11.38 40.97
N MET A 7 25.25 12.21 40.78
CA MET A 7 25.84 12.44 39.46
C MET A 7 26.83 11.35 39.02
N GLU A 8 27.38 10.58 39.96
CA GLU A 8 28.32 9.48 39.64
C GLU A 8 27.61 8.17 39.24
N ALA A 9 26.33 8.01 39.59
CA ALA A 9 25.53 6.85 39.20
C ALA A 9 25.05 6.92 37.73
N ALA A 10 24.96 8.12 37.15
CA ALA A 10 24.46 8.32 35.79
C ALA A 10 25.49 8.03 34.68
N THR A 11 26.79 7.98 35.00
CA THR A 11 27.85 7.74 34.00
C THR A 11 28.27 6.27 33.88
N LYS A 12 27.83 5.38 34.80
CA LYS A 12 28.10 3.92 34.72
C LYS A 12 27.02 3.10 34.01
N ALA A 13 25.82 3.64 33.81
CA ALA A 13 24.71 2.91 33.21
C ALA A 13 24.63 2.98 31.66
N THR A 14 25.48 3.78 31.01
CA THR A 14 25.38 4.04 29.56
C THR A 14 26.33 3.19 28.70
N LYS A 15 26.87 2.09 29.24
CA LYS A 15 27.83 1.21 28.53
C LYS A 15 27.32 -0.19 28.18
N LYS A 16 26.00 -0.41 28.18
CA LYS A 16 25.41 -1.74 27.86
C LYS A 16 24.20 -1.72 26.92
N ASN A 17 24.09 -0.70 26.07
CA ASN A 17 23.31 -0.84 24.84
C ASN A 17 24.24 -0.58 23.67
N GLN A 18 25.25 -1.44 23.53
CA GLN A 18 25.73 -1.74 22.18
C GLN A 18 24.53 -2.29 21.46
N THR A 19 23.96 -1.46 20.60
CA THR A 19 23.12 -1.86 19.49
C THR A 19 23.86 -3.01 18.82
N GLN A 20 23.52 -4.25 19.18
CA GLN A 20 23.89 -5.41 18.40
C GLN A 20 23.16 -5.19 17.10
N THR A 21 23.84 -4.56 16.14
CA THR A 21 23.48 -4.71 14.74
C THR A 21 23.43 -6.22 14.54
N PRO A 22 22.26 -6.84 14.29
CA PRO A 22 22.23 -8.27 14.08
C PRO A 22 23.18 -8.55 12.93
N GLU A 23 24.29 -9.21 13.23
CA GLU A 23 25.24 -9.72 12.24
C GLU A 23 24.49 -10.85 11.54
N PHE A 24 23.75 -10.48 10.51
CA PHE A 24 23.10 -11.45 9.67
C PHE A 24 24.17 -12.33 9.05
N PRO A 25 23.97 -13.67 9.01
CA PRO A 25 24.86 -14.55 8.28
C PRO A 25 25.10 -14.00 6.87
N PRO A 26 26.30 -14.13 6.29
CA PRO A 26 26.61 -13.58 4.97
C PRO A 26 25.63 -14.06 3.89
N GLU A 27 25.05 -15.25 4.08
CA GLU A 27 23.98 -15.82 3.24
C GLU A 27 22.70 -14.97 3.25
N VAL A 28 22.30 -14.45 4.40
CA VAL A 28 21.09 -13.62 4.56
C VAL A 28 21.31 -12.23 3.97
N ILE A 29 22.53 -11.68 4.10
CA ILE A 29 22.91 -10.40 3.46
C ILE A 29 22.89 -10.56 1.93
N ALA A 30 23.44 -11.66 1.41
CA ALA A 30 23.41 -11.94 -0.03
C ALA A 30 21.98 -12.12 -0.58
N ILE A 31 21.09 -12.79 0.17
CA ILE A 31 19.67 -12.91 -0.21
C ILE A 31 18.97 -11.54 -0.20
N ALA A 32 19.26 -10.70 0.80
CA ALA A 32 18.74 -9.33 0.86
C ALA A 32 19.26 -8.44 -0.29
N GLU A 33 20.50 -8.62 -0.72
CA GLU A 33 21.07 -7.91 -1.86
C GLU A 33 20.54 -8.41 -3.21
N MET A 34 20.34 -9.72 -3.37
CA MET A 34 19.75 -10.31 -4.58
C MET A 34 18.25 -10.00 -4.74
N SER A 35 17.53 -9.83 -3.64
CA SER A 35 16.11 -9.45 -3.66
C SER A 35 15.89 -7.96 -3.90
N ARG A 36 16.88 -7.10 -3.63
CA ARG A 36 16.81 -5.65 -3.96
C ARG A 36 16.79 -5.36 -5.46
N THR A 37 17.34 -6.24 -6.29
CA THR A 37 17.42 -6.08 -7.75
C THR A 37 16.32 -6.84 -8.50
N THR A 38 15.57 -7.71 -7.82
CA THR A 38 14.54 -8.53 -8.46
C THR A 38 13.17 -7.91 -8.22
N ILE A 39 12.60 -7.27 -9.24
CA ILE A 39 11.19 -6.88 -9.23
C ILE A 39 10.38 -8.18 -9.18
N LEU A 40 9.96 -8.59 -7.98
CA LEU A 40 9.25 -9.84 -7.72
C LEU A 40 7.94 -9.98 -8.51
N PHE A 41 7.40 -8.85 -9.01
CA PHE A 41 6.17 -8.81 -9.79
C PHE A 41 6.34 -7.89 -11.01
N PRO A 42 6.82 -8.40 -12.15
CA PRO A 42 6.96 -7.60 -13.38
C PRO A 42 5.61 -7.22 -14.00
N LYS A 43 4.50 -7.77 -13.51
CA LYS A 43 3.15 -7.45 -13.98
C LYS A 43 2.61 -6.25 -13.23
N LYS A 44 2.41 -5.14 -13.95
CA LYS A 44 1.71 -3.92 -13.50
C LYS A 44 0.41 -4.17 -12.75
N TYR A 45 -0.28 -5.28 -13.04
CA TYR A 45 -1.59 -5.59 -12.47
C TYR A 45 -1.91 -7.08 -12.51
N LEU A 46 -2.34 -7.67 -11.39
CA LEU A 46 -2.79 -9.07 -11.37
C LEU A 46 -4.24 -9.17 -11.90
N PRO A 47 -4.58 -10.20 -12.69
CA PRO A 47 -5.94 -10.42 -13.18
C PRO A 47 -7.00 -10.46 -12.06
N ALA A 48 -6.64 -10.99 -10.89
CA ALA A 48 -7.50 -11.03 -9.71
C ALA A 48 -7.87 -9.62 -9.21
N GLN A 49 -6.90 -8.70 -9.19
CA GLN A 49 -7.12 -7.31 -8.74
C GLN A 49 -8.10 -6.57 -9.67
N ARG A 50 -7.99 -6.78 -10.99
CA ARG A 50 -8.94 -6.19 -11.96
C ARG A 50 -10.35 -6.71 -11.74
N ARG A 51 -10.51 -8.01 -11.48
CA ARG A 51 -11.82 -8.61 -11.20
C ARG A 51 -12.45 -8.01 -9.95
N ALA A 52 -11.68 -7.95 -8.86
CA ALA A 52 -12.14 -7.34 -7.60
C ALA A 52 -12.59 -5.88 -7.78
N ILE A 53 -11.80 -5.06 -8.48
CA ILE A 53 -12.18 -3.66 -8.76
C ILE A 53 -13.46 -3.59 -9.59
N THR A 54 -13.59 -4.45 -10.61
CA THR A 54 -14.79 -4.48 -11.44
C THR A 54 -16.03 -4.88 -10.64
N GLU A 55 -15.90 -5.80 -9.69
CA GLU A 55 -16.97 -6.19 -8.78
C GLU A 55 -17.36 -5.03 -7.86
N PHE A 56 -16.40 -4.34 -7.26
CA PHE A 56 -16.69 -3.15 -6.45
C PHE A 56 -17.40 -2.04 -7.23
N VAL A 57 -16.96 -1.76 -8.46
CA VAL A 57 -17.64 -0.77 -9.32
C VAL A 57 -19.09 -1.16 -9.54
N LYS A 58 -19.38 -2.45 -9.76
CA LYS A 58 -20.77 -2.94 -9.92
C LYS A 58 -21.58 -2.79 -8.63
N GLU A 59 -21.01 -3.14 -7.48
CA GLU A 59 -21.69 -3.01 -6.19
C GLU A 59 -22.06 -1.55 -5.91
N ILE A 60 -21.12 -0.61 -6.11
CA ILE A 60 -21.38 0.83 -5.96
C ILE A 60 -22.44 1.30 -6.96
N HIS A 61 -22.40 0.81 -8.20
CA HIS A 61 -23.39 1.16 -9.22
C HIS A 61 -24.79 0.65 -8.86
N THR A 62 -24.90 -0.56 -8.33
CA THR A 62 -26.18 -1.13 -7.87
C THR A 62 -26.72 -0.39 -6.66
N ALA A 63 -25.86 0.00 -5.72
CA ALA A 63 -26.28 0.73 -4.52
C ALA A 63 -26.63 2.20 -4.81
N THR A 64 -25.85 2.86 -5.66
CA THR A 64 -25.92 4.31 -5.92
C THR A 64 -25.59 4.64 -7.38
N PRO A 65 -26.48 4.36 -8.35
CA PRO A 65 -26.19 4.55 -9.77
C PRO A 65 -26.00 6.03 -10.14
N HIS A 66 -26.54 6.98 -9.37
CA HIS A 66 -26.44 8.41 -9.68
C HIS A 66 -25.17 9.08 -9.14
N LEU A 67 -24.25 8.31 -8.54
CA LEU A 67 -23.05 8.87 -7.93
C LEU A 67 -22.15 9.52 -9.01
N PRO A 68 -21.61 10.72 -8.77
CA PRO A 68 -20.64 11.31 -9.68
C PRO A 68 -19.39 10.44 -9.81
N ILE A 69 -18.87 10.26 -11.03
CA ILE A 69 -17.69 9.42 -11.29
C ILE A 69 -16.49 9.74 -10.38
N ARG A 70 -16.28 11.02 -10.08
CA ARG A 70 -15.21 11.48 -9.18
C ARG A 70 -15.34 10.87 -7.78
N GLN A 71 -16.56 10.77 -7.26
CA GLN A 71 -16.80 10.16 -5.94
C GLN A 71 -16.60 8.65 -5.97
N VAL A 72 -17.01 7.98 -7.06
CA VAL A 72 -16.78 6.54 -7.26
C VAL A 72 -15.28 6.23 -7.24
N VAL A 73 -14.48 6.99 -7.98
CA VAL A 73 -13.03 6.84 -8.01
C VAL A 73 -12.42 7.05 -6.62
N VAL A 74 -12.82 8.11 -5.91
CA VAL A 74 -12.29 8.39 -4.56
C VAL A 74 -12.66 7.28 -3.58
N ASN A 75 -13.91 6.80 -3.59
CA ASN A 75 -14.33 5.70 -2.71
C ASN A 75 -13.49 4.44 -2.95
N ILE A 76 -13.37 4.00 -4.20
CA ILE A 76 -12.63 2.78 -4.52
C ILE A 76 -11.13 2.95 -4.21
N LEU A 77 -10.54 4.10 -4.55
CA LEU A 77 -9.12 4.35 -4.25
C LEU A 77 -8.84 4.47 -2.75
N SER A 78 -9.81 4.93 -1.95
CA SER A 78 -9.65 5.06 -0.49
C SER A 78 -9.59 3.72 0.24
N GLU A 79 -10.09 2.64 -0.36
CA GLU A 79 -10.00 1.28 0.17
C GLU A 79 -8.69 0.57 -0.20
N LEU A 80 -7.91 1.16 -1.11
CA LEU A 80 -6.63 0.60 -1.54
C LEU A 80 -5.52 0.97 -0.55
N PRO A 81 -4.49 0.10 -0.41
CA PRO A 81 -3.35 0.40 0.46
C PRO A 81 -2.53 1.59 -0.08
N ASP A 82 -2.02 2.43 0.82
CA ASP A 82 -1.23 3.63 0.52
C ASP A 82 0.04 3.38 -0.31
N PHE A 83 0.51 2.13 -0.38
CA PHE A 83 1.75 1.74 -1.03
C PHE A 83 1.59 1.28 -2.48
N LEU A 84 0.61 1.81 -3.22
CA LEU A 84 0.48 1.54 -4.64
C LEU A 84 1.48 2.36 -5.47
N PRO A 85 2.24 1.73 -6.40
CA PRO A 85 3.05 2.47 -7.36
C PRO A 85 2.18 3.46 -8.14
N PRO A 86 2.68 4.69 -8.43
CA PRO A 86 1.91 5.71 -9.13
C PRO A 86 1.34 5.23 -10.48
N GLU A 87 2.09 4.39 -11.19
CA GLU A 87 1.65 3.81 -12.46
C GLU A 87 0.42 2.92 -12.30
N ASN A 88 0.31 2.19 -11.17
CA ASN A 88 -0.83 1.35 -10.90
C ASN A 88 -2.07 2.18 -10.60
N ILE A 89 -1.92 3.32 -9.90
CA ILE A 89 -3.05 4.23 -9.57
C ILE A 89 -3.72 4.75 -10.85
N LEU A 90 -2.93 5.11 -11.86
CA LEU A 90 -3.47 5.56 -13.16
C LEU A 90 -4.26 4.45 -13.85
N ASP A 91 -3.73 3.22 -13.87
CA ASP A 91 -4.39 2.07 -14.47
C ASP A 91 -5.68 1.70 -13.71
N VAL A 92 -5.67 1.75 -12.37
CA VAL A 92 -6.87 1.56 -11.51
C VAL A 92 -7.93 2.58 -11.89
N THR A 93 -7.54 3.86 -11.93
CA THR A 93 -8.47 4.97 -12.14
C THR A 93 -9.13 4.87 -13.51
N ARG A 94 -8.35 4.54 -14.54
CA ARG A 94 -8.87 4.30 -15.89
C ARG A 94 -9.86 3.14 -15.90
N LEU A 95 -9.52 2.01 -15.26
CA LEU A 95 -10.39 0.85 -15.17
C LEU A 95 -11.73 1.20 -14.50
N ILE A 96 -11.71 1.94 -13.40
CA ILE A 96 -12.92 2.38 -12.70
C ILE A 96 -13.82 3.21 -13.61
N ILE A 97 -13.24 4.21 -14.31
CA ILE A 97 -13.97 5.10 -15.20
C ILE A 97 -14.64 4.33 -16.34
N GLU A 98 -13.88 3.45 -17.01
CA GLU A 98 -14.38 2.64 -18.13
C GLU A 98 -15.53 1.72 -17.70
N GLN A 99 -15.39 1.03 -16.55
CA GLN A 99 -16.43 0.15 -16.05
C GLN A 99 -17.69 0.92 -15.63
N TRP A 100 -17.52 2.08 -14.97
CA TRP A 100 -18.66 2.90 -14.54
C TRP A 100 -19.46 3.43 -15.73
N GLN A 101 -18.79 4.01 -16.73
CA GLN A 101 -19.45 4.53 -17.92
C GLN A 101 -20.22 3.44 -18.68
N LYS A 102 -19.61 2.26 -18.80
CA LYS A 102 -20.25 1.10 -19.43
C LYS A 102 -21.55 0.69 -18.73
N LEU A 103 -21.59 0.76 -17.39
CA LEU A 103 -22.80 0.43 -16.63
C LEU A 103 -23.89 1.50 -16.78
N GLN A 104 -23.51 2.78 -16.88
CA GLN A 104 -24.44 3.89 -17.13
C GLN A 104 -25.10 3.82 -18.50
N GLU A 105 -24.32 3.51 -19.55
CA GLU A 105 -24.85 3.37 -20.92
C GLU A 105 -25.90 2.25 -21.00
N VAL A 106 -25.62 1.10 -20.38
CA VAL A 106 -26.56 -0.03 -20.32
C VAL A 106 -27.82 0.33 -19.53
N ALA A 107 -27.69 1.08 -18.42
CA ALA A 107 -28.83 1.52 -17.63
C ALA A 107 -29.73 2.54 -18.35
N THR A 108 -29.18 3.27 -19.33
CA THR A 108 -29.93 4.28 -20.11
C THR A 108 -30.64 3.66 -21.33
N THR A 109 -30.23 2.47 -21.76
CA THR A 109 -30.82 1.75 -22.91
C THR A 109 -31.85 0.69 -22.53
N ALA A 110 -32.05 0.43 -21.23
CA ALA A 110 -33.06 -0.50 -20.71
C ALA A 110 -34.29 0.24 -20.20
#